data_AF-A0A7X3P0T7-F1
#
_entry.id   AF-A0A7X3P0T7-F1
#
_cell.length_a   1.000
_cell.length_b   1.000
_cell.length_c   1.000
_cell.angle_alpha   90.00
_cell.angle_beta   90.00
_cell.angle_gamma   90.00
#
_symmetry.space_group_name_H-M   'P 1'
#
loop_
_entity.id
_entity.type
_entity.pdbx_description
1 polymer ?
#
loop_
_entity_poly.entity_id
_entity_poly.type
_entity_poly.pdbx_seq_one_letter_code
_entity_poly.pdbx_strand_id
1 'polypeptide(L)'
;MTVKELVKFLEKYPDDLRVVVNGYEDGYDDISPNRIFTRKIQLDAGTPDWEGQHGDPPYESEEKIGDAKIVEALVFHRAPYY
;
A
#
# COMPACT_ATOMS: atom_id res chain seq x y z
N MET A 1 -3.86 17.24 -0.47
CA MET A 1 -3.89 17.63 0.97
C MET A 1 -2.54 18.20 1.37
N THR A 2 -2.49 19.08 2.35
CA THR A 2 -1.24 19.62 2.92
C THR A 2 -0.59 18.65 3.91
N VAL A 3 0.67 18.90 4.28
CA VAL A 3 1.38 18.13 5.32
C VAL A 3 0.60 18.10 6.64
N LYS A 4 0.06 19.26 7.06
CA LYS A 4 -0.71 19.36 8.32
C LYS A 4 -1.99 18.52 8.28
N GLU A 5 -2.68 18.53 7.15
CA GLU A 5 -3.89 17.72 6.96
C GLU A 5 -3.55 16.23 6.91
N LEU A 6 -2.44 15.87 6.27
CA LEU A 6 -1.97 14.49 6.23
C LEU A 6 -1.63 13.97 7.63
N VAL A 7 -0.85 14.71 8.42
CA VAL A 7 -0.50 14.31 9.80
C VAL A 7 -1.77 14.09 10.63
N LYS A 8 -2.69 15.06 10.63
CA LYS A 8 -3.98 14.92 11.34
C LYS A 8 -4.81 13.74 10.83
N PHE A 9 -4.75 13.45 9.53
CA PHE A 9 -5.43 12.29 8.96
C PHE A 9 -4.80 10.97 9.41
N LEU A 10 -3.49 10.93 9.58
CA LEU A 10 -2.74 9.73 9.98
C LEU A 10 -2.91 9.39 11.47
N GLU A 11 -3.15 10.39 12.33
CA GLU A 11 -3.40 10.22 13.79
C GLU A 11 -4.58 9.27 14.11
N LYS A 12 -5.44 8.93 13.15
CA LYS A 12 -6.56 8.00 13.35
C LYS A 12 -6.18 6.51 13.21
N TYR A 13 -4.96 6.21 12.75
CA TYR A 13 -4.47 4.85 12.56
C TYR A 13 -3.50 4.44 13.69
N PRO A 14 -3.30 3.13 13.93
CA PRO A 14 -2.29 2.66 14.88
C PRO A 14 -0.88 3.15 14.53
N ASP A 15 -0.09 3.50 15.55
CA ASP A 15 1.27 4.03 15.37
C ASP A 15 2.26 3.03 14.74
N ASP A 16 1.96 1.73 14.83
CA ASP A 16 2.75 0.64 14.24
C ASP A 16 2.24 0.17 12.88
N LEU A 17 1.16 0.78 12.36
CA LEU A 17 0.61 0.43 11.06
C LEU A 17 1.59 0.82 9.95
N ARG A 18 1.99 -0.16 9.14
CA ARG A 18 2.90 0.07 8.02
C ARG A 18 2.26 0.98 6.98
N VAL A 19 3.02 1.94 6.45
CA VAL A 19 2.59 2.83 5.36
C VAL A 19 3.30 2.45 4.06
N VAL A 20 2.54 2.31 2.98
CA VAL A 20 3.06 1.98 1.64
C VAL A 20 2.41 2.87 0.57
N VAL A 21 3.12 3.08 -0.53
CA VAL A 21 2.61 3.80 -1.69
C VAL A 21 2.42 2.80 -2.82
N ASN A 22 1.21 2.76 -3.36
CA ASN A 22 0.88 2.03 -4.59
C ASN A 22 0.86 3.04 -5.74
N GLY A 23 1.92 3.06 -6.53
CA GLY A 23 2.04 3.96 -7.67
C GLY A 23 2.76 3.29 -8.85
N TYR A 24 2.23 3.53 -10.05
CA TYR A 24 2.90 3.27 -11.32
C TYR A 24 2.85 4.52 -12.21
N GLU A 25 4.03 4.88 -12.74
CA GLU A 25 4.42 5.90 -13.74
C GLU A 25 3.97 7.37 -13.64
N ASP A 26 4.75 8.23 -14.33
CA ASP A 26 5.07 9.67 -14.16
C ASP A 26 3.89 10.68 -13.97
N GLY A 27 4.18 11.82 -13.32
CA GLY A 27 3.24 12.93 -13.02
C GLY A 27 2.93 13.13 -11.52
N TYR A 28 2.27 14.24 -11.15
CA TYR A 28 1.91 14.57 -9.75
C TYR A 28 0.39 14.67 -9.56
N ASP A 29 -0.08 14.07 -8.47
CA ASP A 29 -1.46 14.17 -7.99
C ASP A 29 -1.48 14.61 -6.53
N ASP A 30 -2.52 15.35 -6.14
CA ASP A 30 -2.81 15.60 -4.74
C ASP A 30 -3.20 14.30 -4.02
N ILE A 31 -2.65 14.10 -2.82
CA ILE A 31 -3.14 13.06 -1.91
C ILE A 31 -4.54 13.47 -1.42
N SER A 32 -5.48 12.54 -1.48
CA SER A 32 -6.86 12.72 -1.04
C SER A 32 -7.32 11.56 -0.14
N PRO A 33 -8.22 11.79 0.85
CA PRO A 33 -8.69 10.74 1.77
C PRO A 33 -9.28 9.49 1.09
N ASN A 34 -9.94 9.66 -0.06
CA ASN A 34 -10.51 8.56 -0.86
C ASN A 34 -9.46 7.75 -1.63
N ARG A 35 -8.19 8.14 -1.57
CA ARG A 35 -7.04 7.42 -2.15
C ARG A 35 -6.15 6.77 -1.07
N ILE A 36 -6.59 6.79 0.19
CA ILE A 36 -5.88 6.17 1.31
C ILE A 36 -6.78 5.12 1.94
N PHE A 37 -6.33 3.87 2.01
CA PHE A 37 -7.11 2.75 2.56
C PHE A 37 -6.20 1.69 3.17
N THR A 38 -6.75 0.85 4.05
CA THR A 38 -6.03 -0.32 4.57
C THR A 38 -6.16 -1.49 3.60
N ARG A 39 -5.06 -2.20 3.36
CA ARG A 39 -5.02 -3.41 2.52
C ARG A 39 -4.06 -4.42 3.13
N LYS A 40 -4.37 -5.70 2.99
CA LYS A 40 -3.39 -6.77 3.25
C LYS A 40 -2.42 -6.85 2.08
N ILE A 41 -1.13 -6.79 2.37
CA ILE A 41 -0.06 -6.91 1.38
C ILE A 41 0.88 -8.04 1.75
N GLN A 42 1.48 -8.65 0.74
CA GLN A 42 2.60 -9.57 0.91
C GLN A 42 3.90 -8.76 0.91
N LEU A 43 4.68 -8.87 1.99
CA LEU A 43 6.03 -8.30 2.03
C LEU A 43 6.98 -9.11 1.16
N ASP A 44 7.90 -8.39 0.51
CA ASP A 44 8.97 -8.98 -0.30
C ASP A 44 8.43 -10.00 -1.32
N ALA A 45 7.30 -9.68 -1.96
CA ALA A 45 6.56 -10.57 -2.85
C ALA A 45 7.33 -10.97 -4.13
N GLY A 46 8.48 -10.36 -4.37
CA GLY A 46 9.42 -10.72 -5.42
C GLY A 46 10.51 -9.67 -5.59
N THR A 47 11.36 -9.86 -6.60
CA THR A 47 12.30 -8.85 -7.11
C THR A 47 11.77 -8.25 -8.41
N PRO A 48 10.96 -7.18 -8.40
CA PRO A 48 10.55 -6.53 -9.64
C PRO A 48 11.21 -5.15 -9.80
N ASP A 49 11.72 -4.89 -11.00
CA ASP A 49 12.23 -3.56 -11.39
C ASP A 49 11.12 -2.51 -11.55
N TRP A 50 9.83 -2.91 -11.50
CA TRP A 50 8.69 -2.07 -11.92
C TRP A 50 7.39 -2.17 -11.08
N GLU A 51 7.13 -3.26 -10.34
CA GLU A 51 5.90 -3.43 -9.51
C GLU A 51 6.07 -2.99 -8.04
N GLY A 52 7.28 -2.61 -7.63
CA GLY A 52 7.61 -2.28 -6.25
C GLY A 52 7.87 -3.52 -5.37
N GLN A 53 8.36 -3.30 -4.15
CA GLN A 53 8.83 -4.37 -3.25
C GLN A 53 7.71 -5.26 -2.66
N HIS A 54 6.45 -4.82 -2.73
CA HIS A 54 5.32 -5.47 -2.06
C HIS A 54 4.20 -5.72 -3.05
N GLY A 55 3.55 -6.88 -2.92
CA GLY A 55 2.51 -7.32 -3.84
C GLY A 55 1.20 -7.63 -3.15
N ASP A 56 0.21 -8.00 -3.95
CA ASP A 56 -1.01 -8.62 -3.46
C ASP A 56 -0.73 -10.00 -2.88
N PRO A 57 -1.46 -10.43 -1.83
CA PRO A 57 -1.38 -11.80 -1.37
C PRO A 57 -1.86 -12.76 -2.46
N PRO A 58 -1.30 -13.98 -2.55
CA PRO A 58 -1.76 -14.98 -3.51
C PRO A 58 -3.24 -15.31 -3.27
N TYR A 59 -3.99 -15.57 -4.36
CA TYR A 59 -5.34 -16.16 -4.28
C TYR A 59 -5.27 -17.51 -3.54
N GLU A 60 -6.37 -17.96 -2.92
CA GLU A 60 -6.49 -19.22 -2.16
C GLU A 60 -6.22 -20.52 -2.97
N SER A 61 -5.43 -20.50 -4.04
CA SER A 61 -4.87 -21.69 -4.66
C SER A 61 -3.50 -21.99 -4.03
N GLU A 62 -3.54 -22.94 -3.10
CA GLU A 62 -2.46 -23.83 -2.66
C GLU A 62 -1.15 -23.78 -3.45
N GLU A 63 -0.26 -22.84 -3.13
CA GLU A 63 1.18 -23.07 -3.19
C GLU A 63 1.83 -22.16 -2.13
N LYS A 64 2.40 -22.77 -1.09
CA LYS A 64 3.14 -22.04 -0.06
C LYS A 64 4.38 -21.43 -0.71
N ILE A 65 4.29 -20.18 -1.12
CA ILE A 65 5.47 -19.39 -1.50
C ILE A 65 6.21 -18.99 -0.21
N GLY A 66 6.94 -19.94 0.40
CA GLY A 66 7.86 -19.71 1.51
C GLY A 66 7.31 -18.98 2.75
N ASP A 67 8.21 -18.40 3.56
CA ASP A 67 7.92 -17.60 4.77
C ASP A 67 7.34 -16.20 4.45
N ALA A 68 6.55 -16.07 3.37
CA ALA A 68 6.00 -14.80 2.93
C ALA A 68 5.14 -14.15 4.04
N LYS A 69 5.57 -12.98 4.51
CA LYS A 69 4.91 -12.27 5.61
C LYS A 69 3.79 -11.39 5.06
N ILE A 70 2.55 -11.77 5.35
CA ILE A 70 1.37 -10.95 5.06
C ILE A 70 1.14 -9.97 6.21
N VAL A 71 0.97 -8.69 5.90
CA VAL A 71 0.69 -7.64 6.89
C VAL A 71 -0.44 -6.74 6.43
N GLU A 72 -1.15 -6.13 7.37
CA GLU A 72 -2.02 -5.00 7.09
C GLU A 72 -1.18 -3.72 6.96
N ALA A 73 -1.46 -2.93 5.93
CA ALA A 73 -0.78 -1.67 5.68
C ALA A 73 -1.76 -0.58 5.23
N LEU A 74 -1.42 0.66 5.55
CA LEU A 74 -2.04 1.85 5.00
C LEU A 74 -1.45 2.14 3.62
N VAL A 75 -2.28 2.06 2.59
CA VAL A 75 -1.89 2.21 1.19
C VAL A 75 -2.31 3.58 0.67
N PHE A 76 -1.37 4.30 0.06
CA PHE A 76 -1.60 5.53 -0.70
C PHE A 76 -1.66 5.17 -2.18
N HIS A 77 -2.81 5.33 -2.81
CA HIS A 77 -3.05 4.87 -4.17
C HIS A 77 -3.09 6.02 -5.18
N ARG A 78 -2.38 5.86 -6.30
CA ARG A 78 -2.34 6.87 -7.36
C ARG A 78 -3.56 6.84 -8.27
N ALA A 79 -3.95 5.67 -8.77
CA ALA A 79 -5.00 5.55 -9.80
C ALA A 79 -6.43 5.66 -9.21
N PRO A 80 -7.40 6.19 -9.97
CA PRO A 80 -8.81 6.08 -9.60
C PRO A 80 -9.23 4.60 -9.59
N TYR A 81 -9.97 4.19 -8.55
CA TYR A 81 -10.82 3.01 -8.66
C TYR A 81 -11.90 3.35 -9.69
N TYR A 82 -11.84 2.72 -10.87
CA TYR A 82 -12.96 2.67 -11.81
C TYR A 82 -13.95 1.61 -11.37
#